data_AF-A0A923Q606-F1
#
_entry.id   AF-A0A923Q606-F1
#
_cell.length_a   1.000
_cell.length_b   1.000
_cell.length_c   1.000
_cell.angle_alpha   90.00
_cell.angle_beta   90.00
_cell.angle_gamma   90.00
#
_symmetry.space_group_name_H-M   'P 1'
#
loop_
_entity.id
_entity.type
_entity.pdbx_description
1 polymer ?
#
loop_
_entity_poly.entity_id
_entity_poly.type
_entity_poly.pdbx_seq_one_letter_code
_entity_poly.pdbx_strand_id
1 'polypeptide(L)'
;MRWHALFADLEGQLQAADAADLAGEVADRSRREAALVELVDRLLPAVGQELVVHVLGPAMLRGRLLDAGRDWLLLDERGADVLVALAAVTGINGVGNRTRAPDSNAVAARLDLRWALRGLARSRTGVVLGLIDGDQVTGTVDRVGADHLDLAEHGRGEARRAATVRQVRLVPLRSLASVRSD
;
A
#
# COMPACT_ATOMS: atom_id res chain seq x y z
N MET A 1 19.38 64.03 7.74
CA MET A 1 18.33 63.03 8.03
C MET A 1 17.97 62.08 6.86
N ARG A 2 18.35 62.34 5.59
CA ARG A 2 17.90 61.55 4.42
C ARG A 2 18.66 60.23 4.16
N TRP A 3 19.91 60.14 4.61
CA TRP A 3 20.77 58.96 4.41
C TRP A 3 20.43 57.79 5.32
N HIS A 4 20.10 58.04 6.59
CA HIS A 4 19.75 56.98 7.54
C HIS A 4 18.48 56.22 7.11
N ALA A 5 17.49 56.93 6.55
CA ALA A 5 16.27 56.30 6.03
C ALA A 5 16.53 55.41 4.80
N LEU A 6 17.44 55.81 3.92
CA LEU A 6 17.85 55.00 2.76
C LEU A 6 18.60 53.75 3.17
N PHE A 7 19.54 53.85 4.11
CA PHE A 7 20.26 52.68 4.63
C PHE A 7 19.32 51.70 5.32
N ALA A 8 18.36 52.19 6.12
CA ALA A 8 17.35 51.34 6.75
C ALA A 8 16.44 50.63 5.73
N ASP A 9 16.06 51.29 4.64
CA ASP A 9 15.28 50.68 3.56
C ASP A 9 16.09 49.62 2.79
N LEU A 10 17.35 49.91 2.42
CA LEU A 10 18.24 48.94 1.76
C LEU A 10 18.56 47.74 2.66
N GLU A 11 18.77 47.96 3.95
CA GLU A 11 18.99 46.90 4.93
C GLU A 11 17.74 46.02 5.11
N GLY A 12 16.55 46.63 5.13
CA GLY A 12 15.28 45.91 5.12
C GLY A 12 15.07 45.10 3.84
N GLN A 13 15.44 45.65 2.68
CA GLN A 13 15.38 44.95 1.39
C GLN A 13 16.35 43.76 1.34
N LEU A 14 17.57 43.92 1.87
CA LEU A 14 18.54 42.83 1.95
C LEU A 14 18.08 41.72 2.90
N GLN A 15 17.60 42.06 4.09
CA GLN A 15 17.04 41.09 5.04
C GLN A 15 15.85 40.33 4.45
N ALA A 16 14.98 41.00 3.69
CA ALA A 16 13.86 40.38 3.02
C ALA A 16 14.32 39.42 1.90
N ALA A 17 15.36 39.79 1.15
CA ALA A 17 15.96 38.93 0.13
C ALA A 17 16.60 37.67 0.75
N ASP A 18 17.42 37.83 1.79
CA ASP A 18 18.05 36.71 2.50
C ASP A 18 17.02 35.75 3.10
N ALA A 19 15.92 36.28 3.66
CA ALA A 19 14.83 35.46 4.19
C ALA A 19 14.08 34.69 3.10
N ALA A 20 13.88 35.31 1.93
CA ALA A 20 13.25 34.67 0.79
C ALA A 20 14.13 33.55 0.21
N ASP A 21 15.43 33.79 0.08
CA ASP A 21 16.41 32.81 -0.39
C ASP A 21 16.46 31.60 0.55
N LEU A 22 16.58 31.83 1.86
CA LEU A 22 16.57 30.75 2.86
C LEU A 22 15.26 29.95 2.82
N ALA A 23 14.11 30.61 2.68
CA ALA A 23 12.82 29.92 2.56
C ALA A 23 12.75 29.08 1.28
N GLY A 24 13.33 29.55 0.17
CA GLY A 24 13.48 28.81 -1.07
C GLY A 24 14.33 27.54 -0.88
N GLU A 25 15.50 27.67 -0.25
CA GLU A 25 16.38 26.54 0.05
C GLU A 25 15.72 25.48 0.92
N VAL A 26 15.01 25.90 1.98
CA VAL A 26 14.25 25.00 2.86
C VAL A 26 13.18 24.26 2.08
N ALA A 27 12.40 24.97 1.24
CA ALA A 27 11.36 24.36 0.44
C ALA A 27 11.92 23.34 -0.57
N ASP A 28 13.04 23.65 -1.22
CA ASP A 28 13.72 22.73 -2.15
C ASP A 28 14.28 21.49 -1.45
N ARG A 29 14.84 21.68 -0.25
CA ARG A 29 15.31 20.58 0.57
C ARG A 29 14.16 19.67 1.00
N SER A 30 13.07 20.24 1.53
CA SER A 30 11.88 19.48 1.93
C SER A 30 11.26 18.71 0.76
N ARG A 31 11.22 19.29 -0.45
CA ARG A 31 10.76 18.59 -1.66
C ARG A 31 11.64 17.40 -2.01
N ARG A 32 12.97 17.56 -1.92
CA ARG A 32 13.93 16.47 -2.18
C ARG A 32 13.81 15.34 -1.16
N GLU A 33 13.69 15.68 0.12
CA GLU A 33 13.50 14.69 1.19
C GLU A 33 12.17 13.93 1.02
N ALA A 34 11.07 14.63 0.67
CA ALA A 34 9.79 14.00 0.40
C ALA A 34 9.82 13.03 -0.80
N ALA A 35 10.63 13.31 -1.83
CA ALA A 35 10.76 12.46 -3.00
C ALA A 35 11.42 11.09 -2.70
N LEU A 36 12.10 10.94 -1.56
CA LEU A 36 12.74 9.70 -1.13
C LEU A 36 11.82 8.81 -0.29
N VAL A 37 10.65 9.32 0.13
CA VAL A 37 9.72 8.59 0.98
C VAL A 37 8.95 7.56 0.16
N GLU A 38 9.08 6.29 0.52
CA GLU A 38 8.31 5.22 -0.12
C GLU A 38 6.84 5.21 0.35
N LEU A 39 5.95 4.65 -0.48
CA LEU A 39 4.53 4.53 -0.14
C LEU A 39 4.32 3.74 1.16
N VAL A 40 5.07 2.65 1.37
CA VAL A 40 4.97 1.83 2.59
C VAL A 40 5.32 2.64 3.84
N ASP A 41 6.26 3.58 3.76
CA ASP A 41 6.64 4.46 4.87
C ASP A 41 5.55 5.46 5.24
N ARG A 42 4.63 5.75 4.30
CA ARG A 42 3.42 6.54 4.53
C ARG A 42 2.28 5.70 5.11
N LEU A 43 2.23 4.41 4.77
CA LEU A 43 1.16 3.50 5.20
C LEU A 43 1.38 2.94 6.60
N LEU A 44 2.61 2.59 6.97
CA LEU A 44 2.92 2.02 8.29
C LEU A 44 2.44 2.90 9.47
N PRO A 45 2.62 4.23 9.46
CA PRO A 45 2.06 5.11 10.49
C PRO A 45 0.53 5.24 10.47
N ALA A 46 -0.12 4.81 9.39
CA ALA A 46 -1.57 4.82 9.22
C ALA A 46 -2.24 3.51 9.69
N VAL A 47 -1.48 2.52 10.18
CA VAL A 47 -2.05 1.31 10.79
C VAL A 47 -3.02 1.69 11.91
N GLY A 48 -4.21 1.10 11.88
CA GLY A 48 -5.34 1.42 12.76
C GLY A 48 -6.31 2.47 12.21
N GLN A 49 -6.01 3.12 11.09
CA GLN A 49 -6.89 4.13 10.47
C GLN A 49 -7.82 3.51 9.43
N GLU A 50 -8.98 4.13 9.24
CA GLU A 50 -9.92 3.82 8.15
C GLU A 50 -9.38 4.36 6.83
N LEU A 51 -9.18 3.45 5.86
CA LEU A 51 -8.70 3.78 4.52
C LEU A 51 -9.76 3.45 3.47
N VAL A 52 -9.72 4.20 2.38
CA VAL A 52 -10.40 3.85 1.13
C VAL A 52 -9.30 3.61 0.10
N VAL A 53 -9.20 2.38 -0.39
CA VAL A 53 -8.19 1.95 -1.35
C VAL A 53 -8.86 1.73 -2.71
N HIS A 54 -8.41 2.49 -3.70
CA HIS A 54 -8.79 2.32 -5.09
C HIS A 54 -7.83 1.33 -5.75
N VAL A 55 -8.36 0.33 -6.45
CA VAL A 55 -7.56 -0.67 -7.15
C VAL A 55 -7.92 -0.71 -8.64
N LEU A 56 -7.05 -1.29 -9.46
CA LEU A 56 -7.33 -1.61 -10.85
C LEU A 56 -8.54 -2.55 -10.94
N GLY A 57 -9.44 -2.28 -11.88
CA GLY A 57 -10.77 -2.89 -11.98
C GLY A 57 -11.87 -1.99 -11.38
N PRO A 58 -13.11 -2.49 -11.24
CA PRO A 58 -14.24 -1.71 -10.75
C PRO A 58 -14.33 -1.63 -9.21
N ALA A 59 -13.29 -2.07 -8.48
CA ALA A 59 -13.35 -2.26 -7.03
C ALA A 59 -12.77 -1.08 -6.24
N MET A 60 -13.49 -0.71 -5.19
CA MET A 60 -13.03 0.18 -4.13
C MET A 60 -13.16 -0.58 -2.82
N LEU A 61 -12.07 -0.67 -2.05
CA LEU A 61 -12.01 -1.38 -0.79
C LEU A 61 -12.01 -0.38 0.35
N ARG A 62 -12.88 -0.58 1.34
CA ARG A 62 -12.96 0.32 2.50
C ARG A 62 -12.83 -0.47 3.78
N GLY A 63 -11.83 -0.14 4.58
CA GLY A 63 -11.61 -0.83 5.84
C GLY A 63 -10.51 -0.21 6.66
N ARG A 64 -10.33 -0.76 7.86
CA ARG A 64 -9.26 -0.34 8.76
C ARG A 64 -7.94 -0.99 8.33
N LEU A 65 -6.88 -0.21 8.17
CA LEU A 65 -5.55 -0.75 7.90
C LEU A 65 -5.07 -1.56 9.12
N LEU A 66 -4.87 -2.86 8.94
CA LEU A 66 -4.33 -3.74 9.97
C LEU A 66 -2.82 -3.83 9.92
N ASP A 67 -2.26 -3.94 8.72
CA ASP A 67 -0.82 -4.04 8.49
C ASP A 67 -0.45 -3.64 7.06
N ALA A 68 0.82 -3.35 6.82
CA ALA A 68 1.35 -3.06 5.49
C ALA A 68 2.78 -3.61 5.35
N GLY A 69 3.08 -4.17 4.18
CA GLY A 69 4.41 -4.61 3.81
C GLY A 69 4.92 -3.93 2.56
N ARG A 70 6.02 -4.45 2.00
CA ARG A 70 6.74 -3.83 0.89
C ARG A 70 5.87 -3.57 -0.34
N ASP A 71 4.99 -4.51 -0.67
CA ASP A 71 4.17 -4.53 -1.89
C ASP A 71 2.73 -5.00 -1.61
N TRP A 72 2.27 -4.91 -0.35
CA TRP A 72 0.91 -5.27 0.07
C TRP A 72 0.40 -4.43 1.24
N LEU A 73 -0.93 -4.39 1.41
CA LEU A 73 -1.61 -3.88 2.60
C LEU A 73 -2.71 -4.84 3.03
N LEU A 74 -3.01 -4.89 4.32
CA LEU A 74 -4.08 -5.72 4.90
C LEU A 74 -5.14 -4.81 5.50
N LEU A 75 -6.36 -4.92 4.99
CA LEU A 75 -7.52 -4.18 5.51
C LEU A 75 -8.44 -5.13 6.26
N ASP A 76 -9.05 -4.63 7.34
CA ASP A 76 -10.27 -5.18 7.91
C ASP A 76 -11.46 -4.49 7.25
N GLU A 77 -12.13 -5.18 6.33
CA GLU A 77 -13.39 -4.74 5.74
C GLU A 77 -14.56 -5.38 6.48
N ARG A 78 -15.04 -4.70 7.53
CA ARG A 78 -16.22 -5.09 8.32
C ARG A 78 -16.11 -6.50 8.93
N GLY A 79 -14.94 -6.87 9.43
CA GLY A 79 -14.62 -8.16 10.05
C GLY A 79 -14.02 -9.17 9.08
N ALA A 80 -13.83 -8.81 7.80
CA ALA A 80 -13.17 -9.66 6.81
C ALA A 80 -11.79 -9.12 6.45
N ASP A 81 -10.77 -9.95 6.61
CA ASP A 81 -9.40 -9.61 6.23
C ASP A 81 -9.25 -9.62 4.70
N VAL A 82 -8.80 -8.48 4.17
CA VAL A 82 -8.57 -8.27 2.74
C VAL A 82 -7.12 -7.86 2.52
N LEU A 83 -6.33 -8.79 1.99
CA LEU A 83 -4.99 -8.51 1.51
C LEU A 83 -5.08 -7.82 0.14
N VAL A 84 -4.39 -6.71 -0.06
CA VAL A 84 -4.41 -5.94 -1.30
C VAL A 84 -3.00 -5.81 -1.84
N ALA A 85 -2.80 -6.07 -3.13
CA ALA A 85 -1.51 -5.92 -3.78
C ALA A 85 -1.27 -4.45 -4.13
N LEU A 86 -0.16 -3.85 -3.66
CA LEU A 86 0.14 -2.44 -3.93
C LEU A 86 0.33 -2.14 -5.42
N ALA A 87 0.77 -3.14 -6.21
CA ALA A 87 0.90 -3.01 -7.66
C ALA A 87 -0.44 -2.74 -8.37
N ALA A 88 -1.56 -3.09 -7.75
CA ALA A 88 -2.89 -2.84 -8.28
C ALA A 88 -3.52 -1.55 -7.72
N VAL A 89 -2.91 -0.88 -6.75
CA VAL A 89 -3.48 0.31 -6.11
C VAL A 89 -3.32 1.54 -7.01
N THR A 90 -4.42 2.24 -7.27
CA THR A 90 -4.47 3.46 -8.08
C THR A 90 -4.62 4.73 -7.23
N GLY A 91 -5.05 4.59 -5.97
CA GLY A 91 -5.20 5.71 -5.05
C GLY A 91 -5.56 5.24 -3.64
N ILE A 92 -5.20 6.03 -2.63
CA ILE A 92 -5.53 5.76 -1.23
C ILE A 92 -5.98 7.04 -0.56
N ASN A 93 -7.18 7.02 0.03
CA ASN A 93 -7.71 8.11 0.84
C ASN A 93 -7.68 7.71 2.32
N GLY A 94 -7.54 8.70 3.20
CA GLY A 94 -7.46 8.50 4.64
C GLY A 94 -6.04 8.32 5.18
N VAL A 95 -5.02 8.29 4.32
CA VAL A 95 -3.61 8.30 4.76
C VAL A 95 -3.28 9.66 5.35
N GLY A 96 -2.89 9.70 6.63
CA GLY A 96 -2.44 10.92 7.29
C GLY A 96 -1.15 11.52 6.69
N ASN A 97 -0.63 12.59 7.30
CA ASN A 97 0.59 13.25 6.85
C ASN A 97 1.89 12.66 7.45
N ARG A 98 1.78 11.64 8.31
CA ARG A 98 2.94 11.04 8.99
C ARG A 98 3.74 10.15 8.05
N THR A 99 5.05 10.11 8.29
CA THR A 99 5.98 9.21 7.62
C THR A 99 6.77 8.45 8.67
N ARG A 100 7.07 7.19 8.39
CA ARG A 100 7.87 6.34 9.24
C ARG A 100 9.31 6.87 9.38
N ALA A 101 9.87 6.78 10.58
CA ALA A 101 11.26 7.17 10.82
C ALA A 101 12.24 6.18 10.14
N PRO A 102 13.34 6.64 9.53
CA PRO A 102 14.29 5.81 8.77
C PRO A 102 14.84 4.59 9.54
N ASP A 103 15.07 4.74 10.84
CA ASP A 103 15.69 3.69 11.69
C ASP A 103 14.68 2.75 12.36
N SER A 104 13.39 2.88 12.05
CA SER A 104 12.39 1.94 12.57
C SER A 104 12.58 0.59 11.90
N ASN A 105 13.20 -0.37 12.58
CA ASN A 105 13.46 -1.71 12.04
C ASN A 105 12.17 -2.57 12.11
N ALA A 106 11.10 -2.14 11.45
CA ALA A 106 9.85 -2.89 11.39
C ALA A 106 10.03 -4.07 10.43
N VAL A 107 10.19 -5.27 10.99
CA VAL A 107 10.29 -6.54 10.24
C VAL A 107 9.16 -6.68 9.21
N ALA A 108 7.96 -6.19 9.52
CA ALA A 108 6.79 -6.16 8.64
C ALA A 108 7.04 -5.42 7.32
N ALA A 109 7.80 -4.32 7.33
CA ALA A 109 8.13 -3.55 6.12
C ALA A 109 8.96 -4.35 5.10
N ARG A 110 9.65 -5.41 5.55
CA ARG A 110 10.47 -6.28 4.70
C ARG A 110 9.71 -7.47 4.12
N LEU A 111 8.51 -7.78 4.63
CA LEU A 111 7.72 -8.91 4.16
C LEU A 111 7.02 -8.53 2.86
N ASP A 112 7.23 -9.35 1.83
CA ASP A 112 6.61 -9.18 0.52
C ASP A 112 5.26 -9.90 0.43
N LEU A 113 4.51 -9.62 -0.63
CA LEU A 113 3.20 -10.16 -0.90
C LEU A 113 3.24 -11.69 -0.95
N ARG A 114 4.34 -12.24 -1.47
CA ARG A 114 4.57 -13.70 -1.52
C ARG A 114 4.64 -14.31 -0.14
N TRP A 115 5.24 -13.63 0.84
CA TRP A 115 5.26 -14.10 2.21
C TRP A 115 3.84 -14.27 2.76
N ALA A 116 2.97 -13.26 2.54
CA ALA A 116 1.56 -13.31 2.96
C ALA A 116 0.79 -14.43 2.23
N LEU A 117 0.93 -14.52 0.90
CA LEU A 117 0.29 -15.57 0.10
C LEU A 117 0.77 -16.98 0.47
N ARG A 118 2.05 -17.15 0.82
CA ARG A 118 2.58 -18.43 1.33
C ARG A 118 1.98 -18.78 2.69
N GLY A 119 1.63 -17.78 3.51
CA GLY A 119 0.84 -17.98 4.72
C GLY A 119 -0.50 -18.65 4.41
N LEU A 120 -1.26 -18.10 3.47
CA LEU A 120 -2.54 -18.65 3.01
C LEU A 120 -2.41 -20.05 2.39
N ALA A 121 -1.35 -20.28 1.60
CA ALA A 121 -1.09 -21.59 1.03
C ALA A 121 -0.80 -22.67 2.11
N ARG A 122 -0.10 -22.29 3.18
CA ARG A 122 0.17 -23.20 4.31
C ARG A 122 -1.08 -23.53 5.11
N SER A 123 -1.97 -22.54 5.33
CA SER A 123 -3.22 -22.76 6.08
C SER A 123 -4.28 -23.50 5.26
N ARG A 124 -4.13 -23.54 3.92
CA ARG A 124 -5.12 -24.10 2.98
C ARG A 124 -6.51 -23.48 3.18
N THR A 125 -6.54 -22.19 3.53
CA THR A 125 -7.78 -21.44 3.69
C THR A 125 -8.40 -21.19 2.32
N GLY A 126 -9.73 -21.31 2.23
CA GLY A 126 -10.47 -20.88 1.06
C GLY A 126 -10.34 -19.38 0.87
N VAL A 127 -10.09 -18.95 -0.35
CA VAL A 127 -9.89 -17.54 -0.68
C VAL A 127 -10.72 -17.13 -1.88
N VAL A 128 -11.00 -15.84 -1.94
CA VAL A 128 -11.48 -15.17 -3.15
C VAL A 128 -10.43 -14.18 -3.61
N LEU A 129 -9.88 -14.45 -4.80
CA LEU A 129 -8.99 -13.55 -5.50
C LEU A 129 -9.83 -12.54 -6.27
N GLY A 130 -9.57 -11.26 -6.08
CA GLY A 130 -9.98 -10.20 -6.99
C GLY A 130 -8.84 -9.91 -7.96
N LEU A 131 -9.13 -9.93 -9.25
CA LEU A 131 -8.16 -9.68 -10.32
C LEU A 131 -8.28 -8.24 -10.84
N ILE A 132 -7.21 -7.74 -11.45
CA ILE A 132 -7.12 -6.34 -11.94
C ILE A 132 -8.08 -6.04 -13.12
N ASP A 133 -8.57 -7.07 -13.80
CA ASP A 133 -9.59 -6.97 -14.85
C ASP A 133 -11.02 -6.92 -14.28
N GLY A 134 -11.17 -7.08 -12.96
CA GLY A 134 -12.43 -7.08 -12.25
C GLY A 134 -13.02 -8.47 -12.00
N ASP A 135 -12.42 -9.53 -12.52
CA ASP A 135 -12.88 -10.89 -12.27
C ASP A 135 -12.62 -11.31 -10.82
N GLN A 136 -13.47 -12.22 -10.34
CA GLN A 136 -13.28 -12.88 -9.04
C GLN A 136 -13.18 -14.39 -9.21
N VAL A 137 -12.19 -14.97 -8.54
CA VAL A 137 -11.94 -16.42 -8.60
C VAL A 137 -11.85 -16.96 -7.18
N THR A 138 -12.67 -17.96 -6.89
CA THR A 138 -12.68 -18.66 -5.59
C THR A 138 -11.89 -19.95 -5.68
N GLY A 139 -11.11 -20.24 -4.65
CA GLY A 139 -10.43 -21.51 -4.54
C GLY A 139 -9.53 -21.58 -3.32
N THR A 140 -8.61 -22.51 -3.32
CA THR A 140 -7.56 -22.62 -2.29
C THR A 140 -6.19 -22.46 -2.96
N VAL A 141 -5.30 -21.67 -2.35
CA VAL A 141 -3.94 -21.51 -2.87
C VAL A 141 -3.13 -22.77 -2.56
N ASP A 142 -2.68 -23.46 -3.61
CA ASP A 142 -1.88 -24.67 -3.46
C ASP A 142 -0.39 -24.34 -3.30
N ARG A 143 0.10 -23.42 -4.13
CA ARG A 143 1.52 -23.06 -4.23
C ARG A 143 1.67 -21.59 -4.60
N VAL A 144 2.78 -21.01 -4.17
CA VAL A 144 3.19 -19.64 -4.53
C VAL A 144 4.62 -19.68 -5.05
N GLY A 145 4.77 -19.34 -6.33
CA GLY A 145 6.04 -19.23 -7.02
C GLY A 145 6.73 -17.88 -6.83
N ALA A 146 7.60 -17.53 -7.78
CA ALA A 146 8.34 -16.26 -7.75
C ALA A 146 7.47 -15.06 -8.16
N ASP A 147 6.55 -15.29 -9.09
CA ASP A 147 5.73 -14.27 -9.75
C ASP A 147 4.31 -14.80 -10.10
N HIS A 148 3.97 -15.98 -9.61
CA HIS A 148 2.68 -16.65 -9.83
C HIS A 148 2.23 -17.43 -8.59
N LEU A 149 0.97 -17.86 -8.60
CA LEU A 149 0.42 -18.84 -7.67
C LEU A 149 -0.44 -19.87 -8.41
N ASP A 150 -0.59 -21.05 -7.83
CA ASP A 150 -1.52 -22.09 -8.29
C ASP A 150 -2.77 -22.04 -7.42
N LEU A 151 -3.92 -21.78 -8.02
CA LEU A 151 -5.22 -21.76 -7.34
C LEU A 151 -6.03 -22.99 -7.74
N ALA A 152 -6.35 -23.85 -6.78
CA ALA A 152 -7.32 -24.92 -6.98
C ALA A 152 -8.73 -24.34 -6.89
N GLU A 153 -9.38 -24.13 -8.03
CA GLU A 153 -10.70 -23.51 -8.10
C GLU A 153 -11.81 -24.45 -7.64
N HIS A 154 -12.65 -23.95 -6.74
CA HIS A 154 -13.86 -24.63 -6.25
C HIS A 154 -14.90 -23.58 -5.83
N GLY A 155 -16.13 -24.00 -5.54
CA GLY A 155 -17.18 -23.10 -5.07
C GLY A 155 -16.83 -22.46 -3.71
N ARG A 156 -17.46 -21.31 -3.42
CA ARG A 156 -17.40 -20.69 -2.09
C ARG A 156 -18.02 -21.62 -1.04
N GLY A 157 -17.38 -21.73 0.12
CA GLY A 157 -17.80 -22.64 1.19
C GLY A 157 -17.55 -24.12 0.92
N GLU A 158 -17.05 -24.50 -0.27
CA GLU A 158 -16.64 -25.86 -0.55
C GLU A 158 -15.21 -26.08 -0.05
N ALA A 159 -14.97 -27.17 0.67
CA ALA A 159 -13.61 -27.56 1.05
C ALA A 159 -12.87 -28.11 -0.18
N ARG A 160 -11.59 -27.76 -0.32
CA ARG A 160 -10.71 -28.32 -1.36
C ARG A 160 -10.65 -29.85 -1.26
N ARG A 161 -11.29 -30.54 -2.19
CA ARG A 161 -11.25 -32.00 -2.39
C ARG A 161 -11.05 -32.31 -3.87
N ALA A 162 -10.40 -33.41 -4.20
CA ALA A 162 -10.13 -33.78 -5.60
C ALA A 162 -11.39 -33.78 -6.47
N ALA A 163 -12.54 -34.20 -5.92
CA ALA A 163 -13.83 -34.24 -6.62
C ALA A 163 -14.49 -32.86 -6.80
N THR A 164 -14.05 -31.85 -6.06
CA THR A 164 -14.69 -30.52 -5.99
C THR A 164 -13.86 -29.45 -6.70
N VAL A 165 -12.56 -29.72 -6.90
CA VAL A 165 -11.68 -28.87 -7.71
C VAL A 165 -12.11 -28.97 -9.18
N ARG A 166 -12.51 -27.84 -9.75
CA ARG A 166 -12.94 -27.73 -11.15
C ARG A 166 -11.75 -27.66 -12.09
N GLN A 167 -10.73 -26.91 -11.69
CA GLN A 167 -9.47 -26.73 -12.40
C GLN A 167 -8.40 -26.17 -11.46
N VAL A 168 -7.15 -26.22 -11.88
CA VAL A 168 -6.06 -25.47 -11.24
C VAL A 168 -5.69 -24.31 -12.16
N ARG A 169 -5.89 -23.07 -11.69
CA ARG A 169 -5.53 -21.86 -12.42
C ARG A 169 -4.16 -21.37 -11.96
N LEU A 170 -3.27 -21.19 -12.92
CA LEU A 170 -2.01 -20.47 -12.73
C LEU A 170 -2.31 -18.96 -12.81
N VAL A 171 -2.10 -18.24 -11.71
CA VAL A 171 -2.40 -16.81 -11.61
C VAL A 171 -1.10 -16.01 -11.46
N PRO A 172 -0.73 -15.16 -12.43
CA PRO A 172 0.38 -14.22 -12.27
C PRO A 172 0.08 -13.22 -11.15
N LEU A 173 1.04 -12.96 -10.26
CA LEU A 173 0.85 -12.04 -9.12
C LEU A 173 0.55 -10.61 -9.55
N ARG A 174 1.06 -10.19 -10.73
CA ARG A 174 0.74 -8.88 -11.32
C ARG A 174 -0.74 -8.70 -11.69
N SER A 175 -1.47 -9.80 -11.84
CA SER A 175 -2.91 -9.78 -12.16
C SER A 175 -3.77 -9.72 -10.91
N LEU A 176 -3.17 -9.81 -9.72
CA LEU A 176 -3.88 -9.84 -8.45
C LEU A 176 -4.13 -8.42 -7.93
N ALA A 177 -5.39 -8.11 -7.63
CA ALA A 177 -5.78 -6.88 -6.95
C ALA A 177 -5.95 -7.11 -5.44
N SER A 178 -6.67 -8.16 -5.06
CA SER A 178 -6.94 -8.46 -3.65
C SER A 178 -7.11 -9.95 -3.37
N VAL A 179 -6.93 -10.37 -2.13
CA VAL A 179 -7.25 -11.70 -1.61
C VAL A 179 -8.08 -11.55 -0.35
N ARG A 180 -9.23 -12.21 -0.32
CA ARG A 180 -10.08 -12.32 0.86
C ARG A 180 -10.02 -13.75 1.35
N SER A 181 -9.77 -13.98 2.64
CA SER A 181 -10.03 -15.29 3.24
C SER A 181 -11.53 -15.43 3.53
N ASP A 182 -12.10 -16.58 3.19
CA ASP A 182 -13.44 -16.98 3.67
C ASP A 182 -13.41 -17.35 5.17
#